data_AF-A0A3L7Q9B8-F1
#
_entry.id   AF-A0A3L7Q9B8-F1
#
_cell.length_a   1.000
_cell.length_b   1.000
_cell.length_c   1.000
_cell.angle_alpha   90.00
_cell.angle_beta   90.00
_cell.angle_gamma   90.00
#
_symmetry.space_group_name_H-M   'P 1'
#
loop_
_entity.id
_entity.type
_entity.pdbx_description
1 polymer ?
#
loop_
_entity_poly.entity_id
_entity_poly.type
_entity_poly.pdbx_seq_one_letter_code
_entity_poly.pdbx_strand_id
1 'polypeptide(L)'
;MLAEHSPWVMGVFAFFGLAFIAAWLLDPAARRWRRFKRQLKSRPAVSDESLFTIHFTSEEALPQVPGVVRRLMGQDSGVPVDQLLPDDDLGFLWEDLEAIILQEQLEAEFSVRFTEEELQSLNACTIRQVTRLITRKLRESSPGT
;
A
#
# COMPACT_ATOMS: atom_id res chain seq x y z
N MET A 1 40.01 -16.73 -33.40
CA MET A 1 39.99 -17.62 -32.22
C MET A 1 38.58 -17.60 -31.66
N LEU A 2 37.76 -18.56 -32.08
CA LEU A 2 36.40 -18.74 -31.56
C LEU A 2 36.52 -19.51 -30.25
N ALA A 3 36.14 -18.89 -29.14
CA ALA A 3 36.13 -19.54 -27.84
C ALA A 3 35.16 -20.72 -27.89
N GLU A 4 35.67 -21.94 -27.74
CA GLU A 4 34.85 -23.13 -27.50
C GLU A 4 34.12 -22.93 -26.16
N HIS A 5 32.86 -22.54 -26.21
CA HIS A 5 32.02 -22.56 -25.03
C HIS A 5 31.80 -24.01 -24.62
N SER A 6 32.49 -24.45 -23.56
CA SER A 6 32.35 -25.78 -22.98
C SER A 6 30.86 -26.07 -22.69
N PRO A 7 30.33 -27.21 -23.13
CA PRO A 7 28.92 -27.58 -22.90
C PRO A 7 28.54 -27.61 -21.41
N TRP A 8 29.53 -27.79 -20.54
CA TRP A 8 29.35 -27.72 -19.09
C TRP A 8 29.06 -26.29 -18.60
N VAL A 9 29.70 -25.29 -19.21
CA VAL A 9 29.47 -23.87 -18.90
C VAL A 9 28.05 -23.46 -19.33
N MET A 10 27.59 -23.91 -20.51
CA MET A 10 26.19 -23.67 -20.94
C MET A 10 25.17 -24.37 -20.03
N GLY A 11 25.46 -25.58 -19.53
CA GLY A 11 24.61 -26.28 -18.57
C GLY A 11 24.46 -25.54 -17.24
N VAL A 12 25.56 -24.96 -16.72
CA VAL A 12 25.55 -24.16 -15.48
C VAL A 12 24.73 -22.88 -15.66
N PHE A 13 24.92 -22.14 -16.76
CA PHE A 13 24.12 -20.93 -17.03
C PHE A 13 22.63 -21.24 -17.21
N ALA A 14 22.29 -22.33 -17.90
CA ALA A 14 20.91 -22.77 -18.05
C ALA A 14 20.27 -23.12 -16.69
N PHE A 15 21.01 -23.81 -15.81
CA PHE A 15 20.54 -24.14 -14.46
C PHE A 15 20.30 -22.88 -13.63
N PHE A 16 21.25 -21.94 -13.58
CA PHE A 16 21.07 -20.68 -12.84
C PHE A 16 19.96 -19.80 -13.43
N GLY A 17 19.81 -19.78 -14.76
CA GLY A 17 18.70 -19.10 -15.42
C GLY A 17 17.34 -19.69 -15.03
N LEU A 18 17.21 -21.02 -15.03
CA LEU A 18 16.00 -21.70 -14.59
C LEU A 18 15.73 -21.50 -13.09
N ALA A 19 16.76 -21.56 -12.25
CA ALA A 19 16.64 -21.32 -10.81
C ALA A 19 16.21 -19.88 -10.52
N PHE A 20 16.73 -18.90 -11.27
CA PHE A 20 16.32 -17.51 -11.17
C PHE A 20 14.85 -17.31 -11.58
N ILE A 21 14.43 -17.90 -12.70
CA ILE A 21 13.03 -17.86 -13.16
C ILE A 21 12.11 -18.52 -12.12
N ALA A 22 12.52 -19.67 -11.56
CA ALA A 22 11.77 -20.35 -10.51
C ALA A 22 11.66 -19.48 -9.25
N ALA A 23 12.77 -18.86 -8.80
CA ALA A 23 12.77 -17.93 -7.67
C ALA A 23 11.82 -16.75 -7.91
N TRP A 24 11.84 -16.16 -9.11
CA TRP A 24 10.96 -15.07 -9.50
C TRP A 24 9.47 -15.49 -9.57
N LEU A 25 9.15 -16.68 -10.08
CA LEU A 25 7.78 -17.22 -10.10
C LEU A 25 7.25 -17.58 -8.71
N LEU A 26 8.15 -17.99 -7.82
CA LEU A 26 7.88 -18.32 -6.42
C LEU A 26 7.88 -17.08 -5.52
N ASP A 27 8.26 -15.91 -6.03
CA ASP A 27 8.35 -14.68 -5.25
C ASP A 27 7.01 -14.39 -4.54
N PRO A 28 7.00 -14.38 -3.20
CA PRO A 28 5.81 -14.13 -2.41
C PRO A 28 5.23 -12.72 -2.63
N ALA A 29 6.05 -11.71 -2.95
CA ALA A 29 5.57 -10.34 -3.23
C ALA A 29 4.78 -10.30 -4.55
N ALA A 30 5.35 -10.85 -5.62
CA ALA A 30 4.68 -10.96 -6.92
C ALA A 30 3.38 -11.79 -6.86
N ARG A 31 3.31 -12.79 -5.97
CA ARG A 31 2.08 -13.56 -5.72
C ARG A 31 1.02 -12.75 -4.97
N ARG A 32 1.42 -12.02 -3.92
CA ARG A 32 0.54 -11.11 -3.16
C ARG A 32 -0.07 -10.05 -4.09
N TRP A 33 0.75 -9.39 -4.91
CA TRP A 33 0.28 -8.41 -5.88
C TRP A 33 -0.72 -8.97 -6.89
N ARG A 34 -0.42 -10.13 -7.49
CA ARG A 34 -1.35 -10.80 -8.42
C ARG A 34 -2.67 -11.20 -7.77
N ARG A 35 -2.66 -11.56 -6.48
CA ARG A 35 -3.89 -11.85 -5.73
C ARG A 35 -4.69 -10.58 -5.48
N PHE A 36 -4.02 -9.52 -5.03
CA PHE A 36 -4.63 -8.22 -4.78
C PHE A 36 -5.27 -7.64 -6.06
N LYS A 37 -4.54 -7.62 -7.19
CA LYS A 37 -5.09 -7.20 -8.50
C LYS A 37 -6.32 -7.98 -8.94
N ARG A 38 -6.37 -9.29 -8.67
CA ARG A 38 -7.56 -10.11 -8.98
C ARG A 38 -8.74 -9.73 -8.09
N GLN A 39 -8.48 -9.47 -6.80
CA GLN A 39 -9.51 -9.02 -5.88
C GLN A 39 -10.05 -7.64 -6.28
N LEU A 40 -9.18 -6.67 -6.56
CA LEU A 40 -9.56 -5.34 -7.04
C LEU A 40 -10.51 -5.42 -8.24
N LYS A 41 -10.12 -6.16 -9.28
CA LYS A 41 -10.96 -6.33 -10.49
C LYS A 41 -12.34 -6.92 -10.23
N SER A 42 -12.51 -7.67 -9.15
CA SER A 42 -13.79 -8.30 -8.79
C SER A 42 -14.67 -7.43 -7.89
N ARG A 43 -14.15 -6.31 -7.36
CA ARG A 43 -14.87 -5.45 -6.43
C ARG A 43 -15.75 -4.44 -7.17
N PRO A 44 -16.94 -4.14 -6.63
CA PRO A 44 -17.69 -2.99 -7.09
C PRO A 44 -16.97 -1.70 -6.71
N ALA A 45 -17.14 -0.66 -7.53
CA ALA A 45 -16.72 0.70 -7.20
C ALA A 45 -17.54 1.22 -6.01
N VAL A 46 -16.86 1.83 -5.03
CA VAL A 46 -17.46 2.39 -3.81
C VAL A 46 -17.10 3.87 -3.70
N SER A 47 -18.10 4.72 -3.51
CA SER A 47 -17.88 6.16 -3.27
C SER A 47 -17.27 6.43 -1.89
N ASP A 48 -16.64 7.59 -1.71
CA ASP A 48 -16.06 7.98 -0.42
C ASP A 48 -17.15 8.03 0.67
N GLU A 49 -18.34 8.52 0.33
CA GLU A 49 -19.49 8.57 1.24
C GLU A 49 -19.93 7.17 1.67
N SER A 50 -20.09 6.24 0.72
CA SER A 50 -20.45 4.86 1.04
C SER A 50 -19.37 4.17 1.87
N LEU A 51 -18.10 4.39 1.55
CA LEU A 51 -16.97 3.84 2.30
C LEU A 51 -16.97 4.35 3.75
N PHE A 52 -17.22 5.65 3.96
CA PHE A 52 -17.36 6.22 5.30
C PHE A 52 -18.54 5.58 6.06
N THR A 53 -19.73 5.60 5.45
CA THR A 53 -20.95 5.10 6.09
C THR A 53 -20.82 3.63 6.50
N ILE A 54 -20.24 2.79 5.63
CA ILE A 54 -20.14 1.35 5.86
C ILE A 54 -19.04 1.00 6.88
N HIS A 55 -17.89 1.68 6.83
CA HIS A 55 -16.69 1.21 7.53
C HIS A 55 -16.17 2.13 8.64
N PHE A 56 -16.58 3.39 8.70
CA PHE A 56 -16.00 4.39 9.58
C PHE A 56 -17.00 5.09 10.50
N THR A 57 -18.31 4.95 10.28
CA THR A 57 -19.37 5.54 11.13
C THR A 57 -19.22 5.18 12.61
N SER A 58 -18.79 3.96 12.92
CA SER A 58 -18.58 3.50 14.31
C SER A 58 -17.18 3.77 14.86
N GLU A 59 -16.25 4.27 14.03
CA GLU A 59 -14.83 4.35 14.37
C GLU A 59 -14.38 5.73 14.83
N GLU A 60 -15.31 6.63 15.16
CA GLU A 60 -14.98 7.98 15.61
C GLU A 60 -14.13 8.78 14.59
N ALA A 61 -14.04 8.30 13.35
CA ALA A 61 -13.29 8.92 12.27
C ALA A 61 -13.97 10.19 11.79
N LEU A 62 -13.17 11.20 11.43
CA LEU A 62 -13.70 12.41 10.80
C LEU A 62 -14.16 12.09 9.36
N PRO A 63 -15.36 12.54 8.92
CA PRO A 63 -15.97 12.13 7.64
C PRO A 63 -15.08 12.27 6.41
N GLN A 64 -14.22 13.29 6.38
CA GLN A 64 -13.38 13.59 5.22
C GLN A 64 -12.06 12.81 5.20
N VAL A 65 -11.58 12.34 6.36
CA VAL A 65 -10.25 11.74 6.48
C VAL A 65 -10.12 10.44 5.67
N PRO A 66 -11.04 9.46 5.77
CA PRO A 66 -10.91 8.21 5.03
C PRO A 66 -10.87 8.39 3.50
N GLY A 67 -11.68 9.31 2.98
CA GLY A 67 -11.75 9.56 1.53
C GLY A 67 -10.46 10.17 0.99
N VAL A 68 -9.90 11.15 1.71
CA VAL A 68 -8.63 11.79 1.35
C VAL A 68 -7.48 10.78 1.42
N VAL A 69 -7.38 10.01 2.52
CA VAL A 69 -6.36 8.96 2.67
C VAL A 69 -6.45 7.94 1.55
N ARG A 70 -7.66 7.47 1.23
CA ARG A 70 -7.91 6.53 0.13
C ARG A 70 -7.46 7.09 -1.22
N ARG A 71 -7.71 8.37 -1.50
CA ARG A 71 -7.28 9.03 -2.75
C ARG A 71 -5.77 9.10 -2.85
N LEU A 72 -5.08 9.57 -1.81
CA LEU A 72 -3.62 9.71 -1.82
C LEU A 72 -2.93 8.34 -1.97
N MET A 73 -3.36 7.35 -1.17
CA MET A 73 -2.81 5.99 -1.28
C MET A 73 -3.09 5.35 -2.65
N GLY A 74 -4.27 5.57 -3.25
CA GLY A 74 -4.59 5.03 -4.57
C GLY A 74 -3.80 5.69 -5.71
N GLN A 75 -3.56 7.01 -5.62
CA GLN A 75 -2.73 7.74 -6.58
C GLN A 75 -1.29 7.24 -6.56
N ASP A 76 -0.69 7.12 -5.38
CA ASP A 76 0.71 6.73 -5.23
C ASP A 76 0.95 5.25 -5.60
N SER A 77 0.00 4.37 -5.26
CA SER A 77 0.06 2.94 -5.61
C SER A 77 -0.36 2.61 -7.04
N GLY A 78 -0.94 3.56 -7.79
CA GLY A 78 -1.50 3.34 -9.12
C GLY A 78 -2.73 2.40 -9.12
N VAL A 79 -3.43 2.29 -8.00
CA VAL A 79 -4.61 1.43 -7.81
C VAL A 79 -5.90 2.26 -7.95
N PRO A 80 -6.97 1.71 -8.56
CA PRO A 80 -8.26 2.41 -8.62
C PRO A 80 -8.81 2.74 -7.23
N VAL A 81 -8.88 4.05 -6.92
CA VAL A 81 -9.29 4.60 -5.61
C VAL A 81 -10.66 4.07 -5.17
N ASP A 82 -11.59 3.94 -6.12
CA ASP A 82 -12.96 3.50 -5.89
C ASP A 82 -13.07 2.01 -5.51
N GLN A 83 -12.04 1.21 -5.78
CA GLN A 83 -11.99 -0.23 -5.45
C GLN A 83 -11.17 -0.54 -4.20
N LEU A 84 -10.49 0.46 -3.64
CA LEU A 84 -9.74 0.35 -2.39
C LEU A 84 -10.70 0.29 -1.19
N LEU A 85 -10.45 -0.70 -0.34
CA LEU A 85 -11.16 -0.94 0.91
C LEU A 85 -10.30 -0.54 2.11
N PRO A 86 -10.93 -0.22 3.25
CA PRO A 86 -10.22 0.29 4.43
C PRO A 86 -9.14 -0.63 4.99
N ASP A 87 -9.34 -1.94 4.84
CA ASP A 87 -8.49 -3.00 5.38
C ASP A 87 -7.57 -3.62 4.34
N ASP A 88 -7.46 -3.00 3.15
CA ASP A 88 -6.47 -3.41 2.17
C ASP A 88 -5.07 -3.13 2.72
N ASP A 89 -4.30 -4.20 2.89
CA ASP A 89 -2.87 -4.15 3.20
C ASP A 89 -2.14 -3.66 1.96
N LEU A 90 -1.79 -2.38 1.96
CA LEU A 90 -0.93 -1.78 0.94
C LEU A 90 0.54 -1.80 1.37
N GLY A 91 0.85 -2.32 2.57
CA GLY A 91 2.21 -2.44 3.11
C GLY A 91 3.14 -3.25 2.21
N PHE A 92 2.63 -4.22 1.47
CA PHE A 92 3.44 -4.95 0.49
C PHE A 92 3.80 -4.13 -0.77
N LEU A 93 3.09 -3.03 -1.04
CA LEU A 93 3.47 -2.05 -2.08
C LEU A 93 4.47 -1.04 -1.55
N TRP A 94 4.56 -0.90 -0.22
CA TRP A 94 5.41 0.06 0.48
C TRP A 94 6.92 -0.23 0.41
N GLU A 95 7.33 -1.45 0.04
CA GLU A 95 8.73 -1.72 -0.33
C GLU A 95 9.14 -0.97 -1.61
N ASP A 96 8.17 -0.68 -2.49
CA ASP A 96 8.36 0.03 -3.76
C ASP A 96 7.80 1.47 -3.75
N LEU A 97 6.92 1.79 -2.79
CA LEU A 97 6.29 3.10 -2.62
C LEU A 97 7.29 4.05 -1.96
N GLU A 98 7.41 5.27 -2.47
CA GLU A 98 8.17 6.32 -1.80
C GLU A 98 7.39 6.79 -0.56
N ALA A 99 7.48 6.02 0.53
CA ALA A 99 6.77 6.24 1.79
C ALA A 99 6.87 7.70 2.28
N ILE A 100 8.01 8.33 1.98
CA ILE A 100 8.33 9.73 2.27
C ILE A 100 7.38 10.67 1.53
N ILE A 101 7.11 10.46 0.23
CA ILE A 101 6.22 11.31 -0.55
C ILE A 101 4.79 11.23 -0.02
N LEU A 102 4.28 10.02 0.19
CA LEU A 102 2.93 9.82 0.72
C LEU A 102 2.79 10.43 2.12
N GLN A 103 3.81 10.27 2.96
CA GLN A 103 3.85 10.90 4.28
C GLN A 103 3.77 12.43 4.15
N GLU A 104 4.61 13.05 3.33
CA GLU A 104 4.63 14.50 3.13
C GLU A 104 3.28 15.04 2.63
N GLN A 105 2.63 14.32 1.71
CA GLN A 105 1.29 14.67 1.21
C GLN A 105 0.24 14.60 2.32
N LEU A 106 0.26 13.55 3.14
CA LEU A 106 -0.67 13.41 4.27
C LEU A 106 -0.44 14.48 5.34
N GLU A 107 0.82 14.79 5.65
CA GLU A 107 1.18 15.85 6.59
C GLU A 107 0.73 17.23 6.10
N ALA A 108 0.94 17.51 4.81
CA ALA A 108 0.53 18.77 4.19
C ALA A 108 -1.00 18.92 4.16
N GLU A 109 -1.71 17.87 3.74
CA GLU A 109 -3.17 17.88 3.57
C GLU A 109 -3.90 18.05 4.91
N PHE A 110 -3.43 17.39 5.96
CA PHE A 110 -4.07 17.44 7.28
C PHE A 110 -3.40 18.39 8.27
N SER A 111 -2.32 19.07 7.88
CA SER A 111 -1.52 19.93 8.77
C SER A 111 -1.05 19.19 10.04
N VAL A 112 -0.70 17.91 9.92
CA VAL A 112 -0.18 17.07 11.00
C VAL A 112 1.29 16.72 10.75
N ARG A 113 1.98 16.26 11.79
CA ARG A 113 3.33 15.68 11.67
C ARG A 113 3.33 14.26 12.23
N PHE A 114 3.87 13.32 11.48
CA PHE A 114 4.04 11.95 11.94
C PHE A 114 5.45 11.77 12.51
N THR A 115 5.55 11.06 13.63
CA THR A 115 6.85 10.60 14.12
C THR A 115 7.20 9.27 13.46
N GLU A 116 8.49 8.96 13.42
CA GLU A 116 8.96 7.68 12.87
C GLU A 116 8.36 6.48 13.63
N GLU A 117 8.22 6.58 14.95
CA GLU A 117 7.59 5.56 15.81
C GLU A 117 6.13 5.30 15.43
N GLU A 118 5.38 6.35 15.09
CA GLU A 118 3.98 6.22 14.67
C GLU A 118 3.86 5.53 13.32
N LEU A 119 4.76 5.84 12.39
CA LEU A 119 4.80 5.19 11.08
C LEU A 119 5.22 3.72 11.21
N GLN A 120 6.20 3.42 12.06
CA GLN A 120 6.60 2.04 12.36
C GLN A 120 5.48 1.23 13.02
N SER A 121 4.55 1.89 13.72
CA SER A 121 3.38 1.20 14.30
C SER A 121 2.34 0.75 13.26
N LEU A 122 2.43 1.26 12.01
CA LEU A 122 1.53 0.92 10.91
C LEU A 122 1.95 -0.40 10.23
N ASN A 123 1.81 -1.52 10.95
CA ASN A 123 2.19 -2.86 10.46
C ASN A 123 1.57 -3.22 9.08
N ALA A 124 0.30 -2.86 8.90
CA ALA A 124 -0.57 -3.08 7.73
C ALA A 124 -0.43 -2.08 6.57
N CYS A 125 0.07 -0.89 6.90
CA CYS A 125 -0.30 0.37 6.28
C CYS A 125 -1.67 0.35 5.53
N THR A 126 -2.74 0.19 6.30
CA THR A 126 -4.09 0.20 5.72
C THR A 126 -4.69 1.61 5.79
N ILE A 127 -5.64 1.91 4.90
CA ILE A 127 -6.40 3.17 4.94
C ILE A 127 -7.02 3.39 6.32
N ARG A 128 -7.52 2.32 6.96
CA ARG A 128 -8.09 2.39 8.31
C ARG A 128 -7.07 2.82 9.36
N GLN A 129 -5.88 2.22 9.36
CA GLN A 129 -4.84 2.56 10.33
C GLN A 129 -4.36 4.01 10.17
N VAL A 130 -4.10 4.44 8.93
CA VAL A 130 -3.70 5.81 8.62
C VAL A 130 -4.80 6.81 9.00
N THR A 131 -6.05 6.50 8.68
CA THR A 131 -7.22 7.33 9.07
C THR A 131 -7.30 7.50 10.58
N ARG A 132 -7.14 6.42 11.35
CA ARG A 132 -7.20 6.46 12.81
C ARG A 132 -6.06 7.30 13.39
N LEU A 133 -4.85 7.14 12.84
CA LEU A 133 -3.68 7.94 13.24
C LEU A 133 -3.92 9.44 13.00
N ILE A 134 -4.38 9.82 11.82
CA ILE A 134 -4.69 11.21 11.46
C ILE A 134 -5.82 11.75 12.33
N THR A 135 -6.90 11.00 12.51
CA THR A 135 -8.04 11.40 13.34
C THR A 135 -7.59 11.66 14.78
N ARG A 136 -6.74 10.78 15.34
CA ARG A 136 -6.16 10.95 16.67
C ARG A 136 -5.35 12.25 16.76
N LYS A 137 -4.44 12.48 15.80
CA LYS A 137 -3.62 13.71 15.74
C LYS A 137 -4.44 14.98 15.63
N LEU A 138 -5.45 14.98 14.76
CA LEU A 138 -6.33 16.13 14.57
C LEU A 138 -7.06 16.49 15.86
N ARG A 139 -7.52 15.48 16.62
CA ARG A 139 -8.16 15.69 17.93
C ARG A 139 -7.19 16.22 18.98
N GLU A 140 -5.98 15.68 19.04
CA GLU A 140 -4.93 16.17 19.95
C GLU A 140 -4.53 17.62 19.61
N SER A 141 -4.54 18.00 18.34
CA SER A 141 -4.23 19.35 17.86
C SER A 141 -5.36 20.35 17.99
N SER A 142 -6.61 19.90 18.19
CA SER A 142 -7.79 20.73 18.48
C SER A 142 -8.32 20.50 19.90
N PRO A 143 -7.55 20.83 20.95
CA PRO A 143 -8.05 20.76 22.32
C PRO A 143 -8.99 21.96 22.57
N GLY A 144 -10.29 21.75 22.32
CA GLY A 144 -11.35 22.59 22.88
C GLY A 144 -11.70 23.87 22.11
N THR A 145 -12.90 23.86 21.55
CA THR A 145 -13.89 24.91 21.85
C THR A 145 -14.87 24.37 22.87
#